data_AF-A0A0W8D363-F1
#
_entry.id   AF-A0A0W8D363-F1
#
_cell.length_a   1.000
_cell.length_b   1.000
_cell.length_c   1.000
_cell.angle_alpha   90.00
_cell.angle_beta   90.00
_cell.angle_gamma   90.00
#
_symmetry.space_group_name_H-M   'P 1'
#
loop_
_entity.id
_entity.type
_entity.pdbx_description
1 polymer ?
#
loop_
_entity_poly.entity_id
_entity_poly.type
_entity_poly.pdbx_seq_one_letter_code
_entity_poly.pdbx_strand_id
1 'polypeptide(L)'
;MDLSKMRVKELAEICRNFDLRAEIPALRSQMRDRAEFSTIYSFTFGFSKDPTQKSLALELAIGLWDLLLPGHFHWRRHWLQYVRENSRSVVSKDLWLQVLDFGHQIKPDLSNYDENGAWPVLLDDFAAHMLELITKKGQEVVQQDEDTMSSEGDKDDAENMIVDE
;
A
#
# COMPACT_ATOMS: atom_id res chain seq x y z
N MET A 1 10.08 -31.42 15.74
CA MET A 1 8.75 -31.96 16.11
C MET A 1 8.19 -32.61 14.86
N ASP A 2 8.05 -33.94 14.84
CA ASP A 2 7.69 -34.70 13.64
C ASP A 2 6.16 -34.74 13.47
N LEU A 3 5.67 -33.99 12.49
CA LEU A 3 4.25 -33.78 12.19
C LEU A 3 3.59 -34.99 11.52
N SER A 4 4.37 -35.96 11.05
CA SER A 4 3.89 -37.10 10.24
C SER A 4 3.16 -38.19 11.05
N LYS A 5 3.19 -38.11 12.38
CA LYS A 5 2.62 -39.11 13.30
C LYS A 5 1.41 -38.62 14.10
N MET A 6 1.00 -37.36 13.94
CA MET A 6 -0.13 -36.80 14.68
C MET A 6 -1.46 -37.14 14.02
N ARG A 7 -2.45 -37.55 14.82
CA ARG A 7 -3.79 -37.88 14.30
C ARG A 7 -4.45 -36.59 13.78
N VAL A 8 -5.28 -36.69 12.74
CA VAL A 8 -6.03 -35.55 12.17
C VAL A 8 -6.80 -34.77 13.25
N LYS A 9 -7.25 -35.44 14.33
CA LYS A 9 -7.88 -34.80 15.48
C LYS A 9 -6.94 -33.90 16.29
N GLU A 10 -5.68 -34.31 16.51
CA GLU A 10 -4.66 -33.53 17.24
C GLU A 10 -4.16 -32.35 16.42
N LEU A 11 -4.02 -32.50 15.09
CA LEU A 11 -3.76 -31.37 14.18
C LEU A 11 -4.93 -30.37 14.19
N ALA A 12 -6.17 -30.86 14.14
CA ALA A 12 -7.36 -30.03 14.27
C ALA A 12 -7.50 -29.41 15.68
N GLU A 13 -6.87 -29.98 16.71
CA GLU A 13 -6.86 -29.43 18.08
C GLU A 13 -5.79 -28.34 18.24
N ILE A 14 -4.64 -28.46 17.56
CA ILE A 14 -3.64 -27.39 17.48
C ILE A 14 -4.22 -26.18 16.75
N CYS A 15 -4.92 -26.37 15.63
CA CYS A 15 -5.61 -25.30 14.93
C CYS A 15 -6.84 -24.75 15.67
N ARG A 16 -7.41 -25.50 16.63
CA ARG A 16 -8.51 -25.04 17.50
C ARG A 16 -8.03 -24.35 18.78
N ASN A 17 -6.84 -24.70 19.30
CA ASN A 17 -6.27 -24.14 20.53
C ASN A 17 -5.48 -22.84 20.30
N PHE A 18 -4.97 -22.63 19.09
CA PHE A 18 -4.42 -21.32 18.73
C PHE A 18 -5.58 -20.44 18.29
N ASP A 19 -6.18 -19.70 19.22
CA ASP A 19 -7.16 -18.69 18.87
C ASP A 19 -6.44 -17.54 18.16
N LEU A 20 -6.24 -17.72 16.85
CA LEU A 20 -5.64 -16.70 15.98
C LEU A 20 -6.35 -15.36 16.11
N ARG A 21 -7.64 -15.35 16.49
CA ARG A 21 -8.39 -14.11 16.72
C ARG A 21 -7.93 -13.40 17.98
N ALA A 22 -7.53 -14.14 19.02
CA ALA A 22 -6.98 -13.57 20.24
C ALA A 22 -5.61 -12.89 20.01
N GLU A 23 -4.87 -13.30 18.98
CA GLU A 23 -3.58 -12.70 18.59
C GLU A 23 -3.74 -11.45 17.69
N ILE A 24 -4.89 -11.26 17.03
CA ILE A 24 -5.13 -10.11 16.13
C ILE A 24 -4.80 -8.76 16.81
N PRO A 25 -5.20 -8.48 18.06
CA PRO A 25 -4.86 -7.22 18.73
C PRO A 25 -3.34 -7.03 18.90
N ALA A 26 -2.61 -8.10 19.24
CA ALA A 26 -1.16 -8.06 19.40
C ALA A 26 -0.47 -7.79 18.05
N LEU A 27 -0.86 -8.51 17.00
CA LEU A 27 -0.37 -8.30 15.63
C LEU A 27 -0.66 -6.88 15.12
N ARG A 28 -1.87 -6.37 15.34
CA ARG A 28 -2.22 -4.97 15.03
C ARG A 28 -1.34 -3.98 15.79
N SER A 29 -0.98 -4.31 17.02
CA SER A 29 -0.07 -3.46 17.79
C SER A 29 1.35 -3.48 17.22
N GLN A 30 1.83 -4.64 16.77
CA GLN A 30 3.13 -4.75 16.09
C GLN A 30 3.15 -3.99 14.75
N MET A 31 2.04 -3.95 14.01
CA MET A 31 1.95 -3.15 12.79
C MET A 31 2.08 -1.65 13.03
N ARG A 32 1.94 -1.16 14.27
CA ARG A 32 2.22 0.25 14.61
C ARG A 32 3.70 0.53 14.84
N ASP A 33 4.50 -0.51 15.12
CA ASP A 33 5.95 -0.37 15.21
C ASP A 33 6.53 -0.24 13.80
N ARG A 34 7.35 0.80 13.60
CA ARG A 34 7.88 1.15 12.28
C ARG A 34 8.83 0.08 11.73
N ALA A 35 9.62 -0.57 12.59
CA ALA A 35 10.60 -1.57 12.16
C ALA A 35 9.90 -2.89 11.79
N GLU A 36 8.95 -3.32 12.62
CA GLU A 36 8.11 -4.49 12.32
C GLU A 36 7.26 -4.26 11.07
N PHE A 37 6.64 -3.08 10.94
CA PHE A 37 5.87 -2.73 9.75
C PHE A 37 6.73 -2.78 8.48
N SER A 38 7.97 -2.27 8.50
CA SER A 38 8.87 -2.33 7.34
C SER A 38 9.14 -3.76 6.89
N THR A 39 9.32 -4.68 7.85
CA THR A 39 9.46 -6.12 7.57
C THR A 39 8.21 -6.68 6.87
N ILE A 40 7.02 -6.41 7.43
CA ILE A 40 5.74 -6.87 6.88
C ILE A 40 5.50 -6.29 5.48
N TYR A 41 5.76 -5.00 5.31
CA TYR A 41 5.59 -4.29 4.06
C TYR A 41 6.50 -4.84 2.96
N SER A 42 7.79 -5.07 3.26
CA SER A 42 8.74 -5.69 2.34
C SER A 42 8.35 -7.14 1.99
N PHE A 43 7.89 -7.91 2.97
CA PHE A 43 7.41 -9.27 2.76
C PHE A 43 6.18 -9.32 1.84
N THR A 44 5.24 -8.40 2.01
CA THR A 44 3.97 -8.38 1.27
C THR A 44 4.19 -8.30 -0.24
N PHE A 45 5.21 -7.58 -0.70
CA PHE A 45 5.58 -7.55 -2.12
C PHE A 45 5.91 -8.95 -2.66
N GLY A 46 6.77 -9.69 -1.94
CA GLY A 46 7.20 -11.03 -2.35
C GLY A 46 6.08 -12.05 -2.25
N PHE A 47 5.19 -11.90 -1.27
CA PHE A 47 4.01 -12.74 -1.07
C PHE A 47 2.95 -12.55 -2.16
N SER A 48 2.76 -11.31 -2.63
CA SER A 48 1.64 -10.97 -3.51
C SER A 48 1.96 -11.08 -5.00
N LYS A 49 3.23 -10.98 -5.39
CA LYS A 49 3.64 -11.10 -6.79
C LYS A 49 3.55 -12.54 -7.28
N ASP A 50 3.36 -12.73 -8.58
CA ASP A 50 3.54 -14.04 -9.21
C ASP A 50 4.99 -14.54 -8.98
N PRO A 51 5.21 -15.80 -8.55
CA PRO A 51 6.55 -16.35 -8.33
C PRO A 51 7.46 -16.23 -9.55
N THR A 52 6.91 -16.29 -10.76
CA THR A 52 7.62 -16.20 -12.04
C THR A 52 8.01 -14.76 -12.42
N GLN A 53 7.36 -13.77 -11.82
CA GLN A 53 7.56 -12.35 -12.13
C GLN A 53 8.48 -11.66 -11.10
N LYS A 54 9.25 -10.67 -11.55
CA LYS A 54 10.07 -9.83 -10.66
C LYS A 54 9.34 -8.60 -10.14
N SER A 55 8.19 -8.28 -10.73
CA SER A 55 7.38 -7.11 -10.46
C SER A 55 5.96 -7.50 -10.05
N LEU A 56 5.30 -6.60 -9.35
CA LEU A 56 3.90 -6.70 -8.95
C LEU A 56 3.02 -5.99 -9.99
N ALA A 57 1.83 -6.51 -10.28
CA ALA A 57 0.88 -5.79 -11.15
C ALA A 57 0.44 -4.48 -10.47
N LEU A 58 0.28 -3.40 -11.24
CA LEU A 58 -0.04 -2.07 -10.71
C LEU A 58 -1.32 -2.08 -9.87
N GLU A 59 -2.41 -2.64 -10.39
CA GLU A 59 -3.69 -2.70 -9.67
C GLU A 59 -3.60 -3.41 -8.32
N LEU A 60 -2.82 -4.50 -8.27
CA LEU A 60 -2.58 -5.21 -7.02
C LEU A 60 -1.72 -4.38 -6.06
N ALA A 61 -0.71 -3.68 -6.56
CA ALA A 61 0.11 -2.78 -5.77
C ALA A 61 -0.73 -1.64 -5.16
N ILE A 62 -1.62 -1.04 -5.94
CA ILE A 62 -2.56 0.00 -5.50
C ILE A 62 -3.45 -0.51 -4.36
N GLY A 63 -4.09 -1.68 -4.52
CA GLY A 63 -4.94 -2.25 -3.47
C GLY A 63 -4.16 -2.54 -2.18
N LEU A 64 -2.93 -3.02 -2.29
CA LEU A 64 -2.08 -3.27 -1.12
C LEU A 64 -1.57 -1.98 -0.47
N TRP A 65 -1.26 -0.94 -1.25
CA TRP A 65 -0.92 0.38 -0.70
C TRP A 65 -2.11 1.03 -0.01
N ASP A 66 -3.32 0.93 -0.56
CA ASP A 66 -4.55 1.38 0.09
C ASP A 66 -4.75 0.70 1.46
N LEU A 67 -4.44 -0.59 1.53
CA LEU A 67 -4.53 -1.38 2.76
C LEU A 67 -3.41 -1.06 3.78
N LEU A 68 -2.17 -0.91 3.33
CA LEU A 68 -0.99 -0.89 4.21
C LEU A 68 -0.51 0.51 4.59
N LEU A 69 -0.64 1.50 3.71
CA LEU A 69 -0.09 2.83 3.93
C LEU A 69 -0.89 3.78 4.83
N PRO A 70 -2.14 3.51 5.28
CA PRO A 70 -2.78 4.37 6.27
C PRO A 70 -1.89 4.57 7.51
N GLY A 71 -1.62 5.83 7.86
CA GLY A 71 -0.73 6.19 8.97
C GLY A 71 0.78 6.14 8.67
N HIS A 72 1.18 5.69 7.47
CA HIS A 72 2.58 5.62 7.03
C HIS A 72 2.90 6.51 5.84
N PHE A 73 1.91 6.92 5.05
CA PHE A 73 2.07 7.88 3.98
C PHE A 73 0.96 8.92 4.07
N HIS A 74 1.34 10.18 4.28
CA HIS A 74 0.39 11.28 4.46
C HIS A 74 -0.48 11.54 3.23
N TRP A 75 0.13 11.57 2.04
CA TRP A 75 -0.53 11.83 0.75
C TRP A 75 -0.91 10.55 0.02
N ARG A 76 -1.36 9.54 0.76
CA ARG A 76 -1.59 8.19 0.25
C ARG A 76 -2.61 8.19 -0.89
N ARG A 77 -3.77 8.84 -0.75
CA ARG A 77 -4.83 8.82 -1.76
C ARG A 77 -4.41 9.60 -3.00
N HIS A 78 -3.78 10.75 -2.83
CA HIS A 78 -3.16 11.47 -3.95
C HIS A 78 -2.12 10.59 -4.67
N TRP A 79 -1.29 9.85 -3.93
CA TRP A 79 -0.35 8.88 -4.52
C TRP A 79 -1.05 7.77 -5.29
N LEU A 80 -2.12 7.18 -4.74
CA LEU A 80 -2.88 6.13 -5.41
C LEU A 80 -3.58 6.62 -6.68
N GLN A 81 -4.02 7.87 -6.73
CA GLN A 81 -4.54 8.47 -7.95
C GLN A 81 -3.42 8.73 -8.96
N TYR A 82 -2.34 9.38 -8.52
CA TYR A 82 -1.21 9.72 -9.35
C TYR A 82 -0.58 8.49 -10.02
N VAL A 83 -0.37 7.42 -9.26
CA VAL A 83 0.25 6.19 -9.79
C VAL A 83 -0.64 5.49 -10.82
N ARG A 84 -1.97 5.60 -10.73
CA ARG A 84 -2.89 5.06 -11.75
C ARG A 84 -2.74 5.78 -13.08
N GLU A 85 -2.56 7.09 -13.03
CA GLU A 85 -2.51 7.95 -14.24
C GLU A 85 -1.10 7.99 -14.86
N ASN A 86 -0.05 7.84 -14.04
CA ASN A 86 1.33 8.15 -14.44
C ASN A 86 2.30 6.95 -14.42
N SER A 87 1.92 5.79 -13.86
CA SER A 87 2.81 4.63 -13.78
C SER A 87 2.62 3.64 -14.93
N ARG A 88 3.59 2.75 -15.09
CA ARG A 88 3.47 1.57 -15.96
C ARG A 88 2.58 0.52 -15.28
N SER A 89 2.14 -0.47 -16.04
CA SER A 89 1.30 -1.58 -15.54
C SER A 89 1.94 -2.49 -14.47
N VAL A 90 3.18 -2.21 -14.04
CA VAL A 90 3.93 -3.01 -13.06
C VAL A 90 4.74 -2.14 -12.09
N VAL A 91 4.90 -2.62 -10.86
CA VAL A 91 5.66 -2.01 -9.77
C VAL A 91 6.87 -2.90 -9.43
N SER A 92 8.06 -2.31 -9.43
CA SER A 92 9.29 -3.00 -9.02
C SER A 92 9.41 -3.08 -7.50
N LYS A 93 10.22 -4.02 -7.00
CA LYS A 93 10.51 -4.11 -5.54
C LYS A 93 11.15 -2.83 -5.00
N ASP A 94 12.02 -2.23 -5.80
CA ASP A 94 12.72 -0.99 -5.44
C ASP A 94 11.74 0.16 -5.22
N LEU A 95 10.89 0.45 -6.22
CA LEU A 95 9.84 1.47 -6.10
C LEU A 95 8.92 1.18 -4.90
N TRP A 96 8.49 -0.08 -4.74
CA TRP A 96 7.65 -0.48 -3.62
C TRP A 96 8.26 -0.07 -2.27
N LEU A 97 9.53 -0.39 -2.02
CA LEU A 97 10.22 -0.03 -0.78
C LEU A 97 10.41 1.48 -0.64
N GLN A 98 10.77 2.16 -1.73
CA GLN A 98 10.96 3.61 -1.75
C GLN A 98 9.68 4.39 -1.44
N VAL A 99 8.49 3.90 -1.79
CA VAL A 99 7.21 4.53 -1.40
C VAL A 99 7.06 4.60 0.13
N LEU A 100 7.45 3.54 0.85
CA LEU A 100 7.36 3.54 2.31
C LEU A 100 8.38 4.51 2.91
N ASP A 101 9.61 4.48 2.41
CA ASP A 101 10.66 5.41 2.85
C ASP A 101 10.27 6.86 2.61
N PHE A 102 9.69 7.15 1.44
CA PHE A 102 9.18 8.48 1.08
C PHE A 102 8.08 8.91 2.06
N GLY A 103 7.09 8.06 2.31
CA GLY A 103 5.99 8.35 3.24
C GLY A 103 6.44 8.63 4.67
N HIS A 104 7.56 8.03 5.12
CA HIS A 104 8.12 8.28 6.45
C HIS A 104 9.10 9.45 6.52
N GLN A 105 9.82 9.74 5.45
CA GLN A 105 10.89 10.74 5.44
C GLN A 105 10.38 12.11 5.00
N ILE A 106 9.46 12.17 4.05
CA ILE A 106 8.98 13.43 3.49
C ILE A 106 7.84 13.98 4.34
N LYS A 107 7.97 15.26 4.71
CA LYS A 107 6.95 15.96 5.48
C LYS A 107 5.71 16.24 4.63
N PRO A 108 4.53 16.39 5.27
CA PRO A 108 3.31 16.82 4.61
C PRO A 108 3.44 18.06 3.73
N ASP A 109 4.23 19.05 4.15
CA ASP A 109 4.45 20.29 3.41
C ASP A 109 5.52 20.17 2.31
N LEU A 110 6.13 18.98 2.15
CA LEU A 110 7.26 18.68 1.27
C LEU A 110 8.47 19.62 1.47
N SER A 111 8.55 20.32 2.61
CA SER A 111 9.61 21.31 2.87
C SER A 111 11.01 20.72 2.98
N ASN A 112 11.11 19.41 3.24
CA ASN A 112 12.36 18.68 3.33
C ASN A 112 12.62 17.77 2.13
N TYR A 113 11.83 17.88 1.07
CA TYR A 113 12.08 17.18 -0.17
C TYR A 113 13.28 17.81 -0.90
N ASP A 114 14.19 16.96 -1.38
CA ASP A 114 15.37 17.34 -2.16
C ASP A 114 15.27 16.71 -3.55
N GLU A 115 15.19 17.57 -4.57
CA GLU A 115 15.13 17.18 -5.99
C GLU A 115 16.39 16.48 -6.49
N ASN A 116 17.51 16.60 -5.77
CA ASN A 116 18.74 15.89 -6.06
C ASN A 116 18.88 14.59 -5.25
N GLY A 117 17.81 14.19 -4.55
CA GLY A 117 17.72 12.94 -3.84
C GLY A 117 17.84 11.72 -4.75
N ALA A 118 18.01 10.56 -4.14
CA ALA A 118 18.11 9.28 -4.87
C ALA A 118 16.75 8.58 -5.01
N TRP A 119 15.65 9.35 -5.09
CA TRP A 119 14.32 8.78 -5.25
C TRP A 119 14.10 8.27 -6.68
N PRO A 120 13.21 7.29 -6.88
CA PRO A 120 12.72 6.94 -8.20
C PRO A 120 12.02 8.14 -8.86
N VAL A 121 12.25 8.33 -10.17
CA VAL A 121 11.65 9.42 -10.96
C VAL A 121 10.15 9.59 -10.74
N LEU A 122 9.40 8.51 -10.59
CA LEU A 122 7.96 8.58 -10.36
C LEU A 122 7.59 9.26 -9.03
N LEU A 123 8.41 9.07 -7.99
CA LEU A 123 8.25 9.75 -6.70
C LEU A 123 8.70 11.21 -6.79
N ASP A 124 9.74 11.51 -7.57
CA ASP A 124 10.17 12.89 -7.82
C ASP A 124 9.07 13.68 -8.54
N ASP A 125 8.50 13.10 -9.60
CA ASP A 125 7.41 13.72 -10.35
C ASP A 125 6.16 13.89 -9.47
N PHE A 126 5.87 12.91 -8.61
CA PHE A 126 4.78 13.02 -7.62
C PHE A 126 5.03 14.15 -6.62
N ALA A 127 6.25 14.29 -6.10
CA ALA A 127 6.60 15.37 -5.18
C ALA A 127 6.42 16.75 -5.85
N ALA A 128 6.87 16.89 -7.09
CA ALA A 128 6.67 18.13 -7.86
C ALA A 128 5.18 18.43 -8.07
N HIS A 129 4.38 17.42 -8.41
CA HIS A 129 2.93 17.55 -8.54
C HIS A 129 2.25 18.01 -7.23
N MET A 130 2.62 17.40 -6.10
CA MET A 130 2.09 17.79 -4.79
C MET A 130 2.49 19.21 -4.38
N LEU A 131 3.74 19.61 -4.63
CA LEU A 131 4.21 20.98 -4.39
C LEU A 131 3.41 22.00 -5.19
N GLU A 132 3.14 21.71 -6.46
CA GLU A 132 2.30 22.56 -7.32
C GLU A 132 0.86 22.66 -6.78
N LEU A 133 0.26 21.53 -6.39
CA LEU A 133 -1.08 21.48 -5.79
C LEU A 133 -1.16 22.31 -4.50
N ILE A 134 -0.22 22.11 -3.58
CA ILE A 134 -0.14 22.83 -2.31
C ILE A 134 0.05 24.33 -2.55
N THR A 135 0.89 24.71 -3.51
CA THR A 135 1.11 26.12 -3.87
C THR A 135 -0.15 26.78 -4.43
N LYS A 136 -0.94 26.04 -5.23
CA LYS A 136 -2.16 26.58 -5.87
C LYS A 136 -3.36 26.62 -4.93
N LYS A 137 -3.60 25.57 -4.15
CA LYS A 137 -4.81 25.42 -3.31
C LYS A 137 -4.58 25.78 -1.84
N GLY A 138 -3.33 25.75 -1.38
CA GLY A 138 -2.98 25.79 0.03
C GLY A 138 -3.02 24.39 0.67
N GLN A 139 -2.07 24.12 1.58
CA GLN A 139 -1.90 22.80 2.20
C GLN A 139 -3.15 22.30 2.94
N GLU A 140 -3.86 23.19 3.66
CA GLU A 140 -5.05 22.81 4.43
C GLU A 140 -6.18 22.28 3.54
N VAL A 141 -6.35 22.87 2.36
CA VAL A 141 -7.37 22.44 1.39
C VAL A 141 -6.98 21.08 0.79
N VAL A 142 -5.72 20.90 0.41
CA VAL A 142 -5.23 19.61 -0.10
C VAL A 142 -5.35 18.51 0.97
N GLN A 143 -5.16 18.85 2.24
CA GLN A 143 -5.37 17.90 3.34
C GLN A 143 -6.82 17.50 3.51
N GLN A 144 -7.74 18.46 3.42
CA GLN A 144 -9.18 18.17 3.45
C GLN A 144 -9.60 17.30 2.25
N ASP A 145 -9.06 17.59 1.06
CA ASP A 145 -9.26 16.75 -0.14
C ASP A 145 -8.75 15.32 0.13
N GLU A 146 -7.54 15.15 0.68
CA GLU A 146 -6.99 13.84 1.06
C GLU A 146 -7.88 13.12 2.08
N ASP A 147 -8.41 13.80 3.10
CA ASP A 147 -9.25 13.19 4.13
C ASP A 147 -10.63 12.77 3.61
N THR A 148 -11.20 13.57 2.70
CA THR A 148 -12.54 13.37 2.13
C THR A 148 -12.57 12.49 0.88
N MET A 149 -11.43 12.29 0.22
CA MET A 149 -11.26 11.34 -0.89
C MET A 149 -11.68 9.95 -0.42
N SER A 150 -12.91 9.58 -0.80
CA SER A 150 -13.42 8.24 -0.60
C SER A 150 -12.73 7.30 -1.58
N SER A 151 -12.55 6.04 -1.19
CA SER A 151 -12.15 4.97 -2.10
C SER A 151 -13.32 4.68 -3.05
N GLU A 152 -13.68 5.62 -3.92
CA GLU A 152 -14.62 5.35 -5.00
C GLU A 152 -13.86 4.61 -6.11
N GLY A 153 -13.97 3.29 -6.04
CA GLY A 153 -13.50 2.36 -7.06
C GLY A 153 -14.42 1.14 -7.06
N ASP A 154 -15.72 1.37 -7.25
CA ASP A 154 -16.68 0.30 -7.54
C ASP A 154 -17.88 0.85 -8.33
N LYS A 155 -17.61 1.46 -9.49
CA LYS A 155 -18.61 1.76 -10.53
C LYS A 155 -17.92 1.88 -11.88
N ASP A 156 -17.52 0.77 -12.51
CA ASP A 156 -17.16 0.80 -13.94
C ASP A 156 -17.21 -0.59 -14.65
N ASP A 157 -17.94 -1.58 -14.15
CA ASP A 157 -18.13 -2.87 -14.88
C ASP A 157 -19.58 -3.41 -14.90
N ALA A 158 -20.57 -2.61 -14.52
CA ALA A 158 -21.99 -3.00 -14.59
C ALA A 158 -22.73 -2.51 -15.86
N GLU A 159 -22.01 -1.99 -16.86
CA GLU A 159 -22.61 -1.43 -18.08
C GLU A 159 -22.07 -2.09 -19.36
N ASN A 160 -22.17 -3.42 -19.45
CA ASN A 160 -22.34 -4.10 -20.75
C ASN A 160 -22.82 -5.54 -20.57
N MET A 161 -24.10 -5.69 -20.23
CA MET A 161 -24.86 -6.88 -20.60
C MET A 161 -26.30 -6.48 -20.90
N ILE A 162 -26.46 -5.62 -21.92
CA ILE A 162 -27.73 -5.51 -22.63
C ILE A 162 -27.86 -6.78 -23.47
N VAL A 163 -28.99 -7.42 -23.25
CA VAL A 163 -29.52 -8.61 -23.91
C VAL A 163 -29.77 -8.29 -25.38
N ASP A 164 -29.15 -9.04 -26.29
CA ASP A 164 -29.72 -9.21 -27.63
C ASP A 164 -30.57 -10.48 -27.64
N GLU A 165 -31.80 -10.29 -28.08
CA GLU A 165 -32.95 -11.19 -28.14
C GLU A 165 -32.78 -12.36 -29.13
#